data_AF-A0A7S3NBX8-F1
#
_entry.id   AF-A0A7S3NBX8-F1
#
_cell.length_a   1.000
_cell.length_b   1.000
_cell.length_c   1.000
_cell.angle_alpha   90.00
_cell.angle_beta   90.00
_cell.angle_gamma   90.00
#
_symmetry.space_group_name_H-M   'P 1'
#
loop_
_entity.id
_entity.type
_entity.pdbx_description
1 polymer ?
#
loop_
_entity_poly.entity_id
_entity_poly.type
_entity_poly.pdbx_seq_one_letter_code
_entity_poly.pdbx_strand_id
1 'polypeptide(L)'
;DIDNLSSVMEAENLMIGPIYNDLNSTPVGIVQLVNKYDKRPISENDVRKFKIIQELLGRSVYNTSEIHKLINVTIGFSSKLGKINELAMNSVFESEITQKT
;
A
#
# COMPACT_ATOMS: atom_id res chain seq x y z
N ASP A 1 1.32 -1.47 -30.58
CA ASP A 1 1.32 -0.01 -30.62
C ASP A 1 0.43 0.54 -29.52
N ILE A 2 1.01 1.21 -28.53
CA ILE A 2 0.24 1.90 -27.50
C ILE A 2 -0.01 3.31 -28.03
N ASP A 3 -1.20 3.54 -28.58
CA ASP A 3 -1.66 4.85 -29.02
C ASP A 3 -2.10 5.68 -27.80
N ASN A 4 -1.26 6.64 -27.44
CA ASN A 4 -1.56 7.65 -26.41
C ASN A 4 -2.29 8.85 -27.04
N LEU A 5 -3.33 8.57 -27.83
CA LEU A 5 -4.19 9.57 -28.46
C LEU A 5 -5.22 10.10 -27.46
N SER A 6 -4.74 10.74 -26.40
CA SER A 6 -5.55 11.64 -25.59
C SER A 6 -5.14 13.05 -25.97
N SER A 7 -5.99 13.71 -26.77
CA SER A 7 -6.02 15.15 -27.06
C SER A 7 -4.86 15.91 -26.43
N VAL A 8 -3.86 16.27 -27.24
CA VAL A 8 -2.65 16.98 -26.81
C VAL A 8 -3.08 18.28 -26.11
N MET A 9 -3.27 18.23 -24.79
CA MET A 9 -2.92 19.35 -23.96
C MET A 9 -1.41 19.44 -24.12
N GLU A 10 -0.96 20.42 -24.90
CA GLU A 10 0.47 20.66 -25.05
C GLU A 10 1.07 20.73 -23.64
N ALA A 11 2.01 19.84 -23.37
CA ALA A 11 2.70 19.81 -22.10
C ALA A 11 3.64 21.00 -22.08
N GLU A 12 3.21 22.10 -21.47
CA GLU A 12 4.00 23.31 -21.26
C GLU A 12 5.03 23.07 -20.14
N ASN A 13 4.66 22.31 -19.11
CA ASN A 13 5.51 21.98 -17.97
C ASN A 13 5.27 20.52 -17.52
N LEU A 14 6.35 19.80 -17.18
CA LEU A 14 6.29 18.41 -16.73
C LEU A 14 7.23 18.16 -15.54
N MET A 15 6.72 17.55 -14.49
CA MET A 15 7.53 16.96 -13.41
C MET A 15 7.19 15.48 -13.31
N ILE A 16 8.20 14.63 -13.42
CA ILE A 16 8.06 13.19 -13.30
C ILE A 16 9.16 12.65 -12.41
N GLY A 17 8.82 11.69 -11.55
CA GLY A 17 9.80 11.10 -10.66
C GLY A 17 9.31 9.81 -10.03
N PRO A 18 10.24 8.89 -9.73
CA PRO A 18 9.92 7.67 -9.03
C PRO A 18 9.53 7.97 -7.58
N ILE A 19 8.65 7.13 -7.04
CA ILE A 19 8.38 7.01 -5.61
C ILE A 19 9.13 5.78 -5.13
N TYR A 20 9.98 5.93 -4.13
CA TYR A 20 10.75 4.83 -3.55
C TYR A 20 10.12 4.32 -2.27
N ASN A 21 10.32 3.04 -1.98
CA ASN A 21 10.23 2.57 -0.60
C ASN A 21 11.51 2.92 0.17
N ASP A 22 11.38 3.37 1.42
CA ASP A 22 12.51 3.82 2.24
C ASP A 22 13.48 2.68 2.61
N LEU A 23 13.07 1.41 2.47
CA LEU A 23 13.86 0.25 2.90
C LEU A 23 14.88 -0.25 1.88
N ASN A 24 14.50 -0.32 0.60
CA ASN A 24 15.29 -1.03 -0.42
C ASN A 24 15.63 -0.14 -1.61
N SER A 25 15.34 1.17 -1.53
CA SER A 25 15.43 2.11 -2.65
C SER A 25 14.75 1.57 -3.92
N THR A 26 13.75 0.70 -3.74
CA THR A 26 13.06 0.05 -4.85
C THR A 26 11.92 0.98 -5.27
N PRO A 27 11.83 1.36 -6.54
CA PRO A 27 10.72 2.19 -7.01
C PRO A 27 9.41 1.40 -6.89
N VAL A 28 8.45 1.96 -6.17
CA VAL A 28 7.12 1.38 -5.95
C VAL A 28 6.04 2.06 -6.79
N GLY A 29 6.38 3.16 -7.45
CA GLY A 29 5.47 3.89 -8.34
C GLY A 29 6.17 5.07 -9.00
N ILE A 30 5.40 5.80 -9.81
CA ILE A 30 5.82 7.04 -10.47
C ILE A 30 4.77 8.10 -10.15
N VAL A 31 5.22 9.31 -9.81
CA VAL A 31 4.35 10.49 -9.75
C VAL A 31 4.65 11.39 -10.95
N GLN A 32 3.59 11.84 -11.60
CA GLN A 32 3.64 12.73 -12.74
C GLN A 32 2.71 13.92 -12.50
N LEU A 33 3.25 15.12 -12.61
CA LEU A 33 2.50 16.37 -12.62
C LEU A 33 2.66 17.03 -13.99
N VAL A 34 1.53 17.27 -14.66
CA VAL A 34 1.49 17.89 -15.99
C VAL A 34 0.84 19.26 -15.86
N ASN A 35 1.48 20.26 -16.45
CA ASN A 35 1.02 21.65 -16.55
C ASN A 35 0.72 22.30 -15.19
N LYS A 36 1.59 23.22 -14.80
CA LYS A 36 1.33 24.07 -13.64
C LYS A 36 0.11 24.96 -13.93
N TYR A 37 -0.82 25.05 -12.98
CA TYR A 37 -2.09 25.77 -13.15
C TYR A 37 -1.92 27.24 -13.55
N ASP A 38 -0.90 27.91 -13.01
CA ASP A 38 -0.60 29.31 -13.30
C ASP A 38 0.26 29.53 -14.56
N LYS A 39 0.51 28.46 -15.33
CA LYS A 39 1.32 28.43 -16.55
C LYS A 39 2.75 28.98 -16.39
N ARG A 40 3.24 29.16 -15.16
CA ARG A 40 4.62 29.60 -14.93
C ARG A 40 5.60 28.44 -15.08
N PRO A 41 6.86 28.70 -15.47
CA PRO A 41 7.89 27.67 -15.47
C PRO A 41 8.04 27.00 -14.10
N ILE A 42 8.49 25.75 -14.11
CA ILE A 42 8.85 25.01 -12.89
C ILE A 42 9.98 25.75 -12.17
N SER A 43 9.72 26.16 -10.94
CA SER A 43 10.71 26.82 -10.08
C SER A 43 11.47 25.80 -9.22
N GLU A 44 12.61 26.19 -8.66
CA GLU A 44 13.34 25.37 -7.68
C GLU A 44 12.48 25.04 -6.44
N ASN A 45 11.55 25.91 -6.08
CA ASN A 45 10.61 25.64 -4.99
C ASN A 45 9.62 24.52 -5.37
N ASP A 46 9.17 24.47 -6.63
CA ASP A 46 8.32 23.38 -7.12
C ASP A 46 9.09 22.05 -7.09
N VAL A 47 10.36 22.05 -7.52
CA VAL A 47 11.25 20.88 -7.42
C VAL A 47 11.41 20.40 -5.98
N ARG A 48 11.64 21.31 -5.03
CA ARG A 48 11.74 20.96 -3.60
C ARG A 48 10.44 20.37 -3.07
N LYS A 49 9.29 20.98 -3.37
CA LYS A 49 7.98 20.45 -2.96
C LYS A 49 7.69 19.09 -3.58
N PHE A 50 8.01 18.91 -4.85
CA PHE A 50 7.83 17.65 -5.54
C PHE A 50 8.64 16.52 -4.89
N LYS A 51 9.90 16.80 -4.52
CA LYS A 51 10.71 15.83 -3.78
C LYS A 51 10.10 15.45 -2.43
N ILE A 52 9.60 16.43 -1.68
CA ILE A 52 8.89 16.18 -0.41
C ILE A 52 7.64 15.30 -0.65
N ILE A 53 6.87 15.57 -1.70
CA ILE A 53 5.71 14.75 -2.07
C ILE A 53 6.13 13.32 -2.40
N GLN A 54 7.21 13.13 -3.18
CA GLN A 54 7.73 11.80 -3.50
C GLN A 54 8.09 11.00 -2.23
N GLU A 55 8.79 11.63 -1.28
CA GLU A 55 9.17 11.02 -0.01
C GLU A 55 7.95 10.67 0.86
N LEU A 56 6.98 11.59 0.95
CA LEU A 56 5.74 11.36 1.69
C LEU A 56 4.92 10.21 1.10
N LEU A 57 4.75 10.17 -0.22
CA LEU A 57 4.05 9.08 -0.90
C LEU A 57 4.77 7.74 -0.68
N GLY A 58 6.10 7.73 -0.75
CA GLY A 58 6.90 6.54 -0.48
C GLY A 58 6.65 5.96 0.90
N ARG A 59 6.67 6.83 1.92
CA ARG A 59 6.36 6.46 3.31
C ARG A 59 4.92 6.00 3.51
N SER A 60 3.95 6.67 2.88
CA SER A 60 2.54 6.25 2.95
C SER A 60 2.35 4.87 2.35
N VAL A 61 2.90 4.61 1.17
CA VAL A 61 2.82 3.28 0.51
C VAL A 61 3.47 2.21 1.40
N TYR A 62 4.63 2.50 1.98
CA TYR A 62 5.29 1.58 2.91
C TYR A 62 4.42 1.27 4.14
N ASN A 63 3.91 2.30 4.81
CA ASN A 63 3.06 2.14 5.99
C ASN A 63 1.79 1.34 5.69
N THR A 64 1.14 1.60 4.55
CA THR A 64 -0.02 0.82 4.11
C THR A 64 0.34 -0.65 3.90
N SER A 65 1.51 -0.94 3.35
CA SER A 65 2.00 -2.32 3.18
C SER A 65 2.19 -3.03 4.52
N GLU A 66 2.82 -2.36 5.50
CA GLU A 66 3.04 -2.94 6.83
C GLU A 66 1.74 -3.17 7.61
N ILE A 67 0.81 -2.21 7.55
CA ILE A 67 -0.52 -2.37 8.17
C ILE A 67 -1.26 -3.56 7.54
N HIS A 68 -1.21 -3.69 6.22
CA HIS A 68 -1.84 -4.82 5.52
C HIS A 68 -1.24 -6.17 5.94
N LYS A 69 0.09 -6.27 6.11
CA LYS A 69 0.74 -7.48 6.64
C LYS A 69 0.25 -7.80 8.06
N LEU A 70 0.17 -6.80 8.92
CA LEU A 70 -0.30 -6.97 10.30
C LEU A 70 -1.75 -7.48 10.36
N ILE A 71 -2.62 -6.95 9.50
CA ILE A 71 -4.01 -7.40 9.37
C ILE A 71 -4.05 -8.88 9.00
N ASN A 72 -3.25 -9.29 8.01
CA ASN A 72 -3.21 -10.69 7.57
C ASN A 72 -2.73 -11.64 8.66
N VAL A 73 -1.69 -11.24 9.41
CA VAL A 73 -1.22 -12.00 10.58
C VAL A 73 -2.32 -12.12 11.62
N THR A 74 -3.01 -11.02 11.94
CA THR A 74 -4.10 -10.97 12.92
C THR A 74 -5.25 -11.90 12.53
N ILE A 75 -5.69 -11.85 11.27
CA ILE A 75 -6.76 -12.74 10.75
C ILE A 75 -6.32 -14.20 10.84
N GLY A 76 -5.10 -14.52 10.42
CA GLY A 76 -4.56 -15.87 10.47
C GLY A 76 -4.47 -16.43 11.91
N PHE A 77 -4.05 -15.60 12.86
CA PHE A 77 -3.98 -15.96 14.27
C PHE A 77 -5.38 -16.22 14.85
N SER A 78 -6.33 -15.32 14.63
CA SER A 78 -7.72 -15.47 15.08
C SER A 78 -8.37 -16.74 14.50
N SER A 79 -8.13 -17.05 13.23
CA SER A 79 -8.63 -18.28 12.61
C SER A 79 -8.06 -19.54 13.27
N LYS A 80 -6.76 -19.56 13.57
CA LYS A 80 -6.14 -20.71 14.26
C LYS A 80 -6.66 -20.86 15.69
N LEU A 81 -6.83 -19.77 16.43
CA LEU A 81 -7.42 -19.82 17.77
C LEU A 81 -8.87 -20.35 17.73
N GLY A 82 -9.67 -19.92 16.76
CA GLY A 82 -11.02 -20.45 16.55
C GLY A 82 -11.02 -21.98 16.38
N LYS A 83 -10.12 -22.50 15.56
CA LYS A 83 -9.95 -23.95 15.37
C LYS A 83 -9.50 -24.67 16.65
N ILE A 84 -8.58 -24.08 17.41
CA ILE A 84 -8.14 -24.65 18.69
C ILE A 84 -9.32 -24.74 19.66
N ASN A 85 -10.14 -23.69 19.73
CA ASN A 85 -11.30 -23.67 20.61
C ASN A 85 -12.35 -24.71 20.20
N GLU A 86 -12.60 -24.85 18.89
CA GLU A 86 -13.49 -25.88 18.35
C GLU A 86 -13.00 -27.29 18.69
N LEU A 87 -11.71 -27.58 18.47
CA LEU A 87 -11.11 -28.87 18.83
C LEU A 87 -11.19 -29.14 20.34
N ALA A 88 -10.93 -28.13 21.17
CA ALA A 88 -11.03 -28.25 22.61
C ALA A 88 -12.47 -28.58 23.04
N MET A 89 -13.48 -27.86 22.52
CA MET A 89 -14.88 -28.15 22.83
C MET A 89 -15.31 -29.54 22.37
N ASN A 90 -14.90 -29.97 21.18
CA ASN A 90 -15.21 -31.30 20.67
C ASN A 90 -14.57 -32.41 21.54
N SER A 91 -13.32 -32.21 21.99
CA SER A 91 -12.65 -33.17 22.87
C SER A 91 -13.32 -33.29 24.24
N VAL A 92 -13.83 -32.18 24.79
CA VAL A 92 -14.61 -32.18 26.04
C VAL A 92 -15.91 -32.96 25.83
N PHE A 93 -16.62 -32.72 24.73
CA PHE A 93 -17.88 -33.40 24.43
C PHE A 93 -17.70 -34.92 24.26
N GLU A 94 -16.65 -35.36 23.55
CA GLU A 94 -16.32 -36.79 23.40
C GLU A 94 -16.00 -37.47 24.75
N SER A 95 -15.32 -36.75 25.65
CA SER A 95 -15.02 -37.26 26.99
C SER A 95 -16.26 -37.45 27.86
N GLU A 96 -17.27 -36.58 27.73
CA GLU A 96 -18.54 -36.68 28.47
C GLU A 96 -19.42 -37.84 28.00
N ILE A 97 -19.41 -38.15 26.70
CA ILE A 97 -20.13 -39.31 26.14
C ILE A 97 -19.51 -40.62 26.64
N THR A 98 -18.18 -40.68 26.65
CA THR A 98 -17.43 -41.88 27.06
C THR A 98 -17.62 -42.21 28.54
N GLN A 99 -17.84 -41.22 29.41
CA GLN A 99 -18.11 -41.45 30.84
C GLN A 99 -19.56 -41.88 31.14
N LYS A 100 -20.50 -41.70 30.20
CA LYS A 100 -21.93 -42.04 30.37
C LYS A 100 -22.32 -43.41 29.79
N THR A 101 -21.41 -44.08 29.09
CA THR A 101 -21.61 -45.40 28.47
C THR A 101 -20.91 -46.47 29.27
#